data_AF-A0A1X7KSQ6-F1
#
_entry.id   AF-A0A1X7KSQ6-F1
#
_cell.length_a   1.000
_cell.length_b   1.000
_cell.length_c   1.000
_cell.angle_alpha   90.00
_cell.angle_beta   90.00
_cell.angle_gamma   90.00
#
_symmetry.space_group_name_H-M   'P 1'
#
loop_
_entity.id
_entity.type
_entity.pdbx_description
1 polymer ?
#
loop_
_entity_poly.entity_id
_entity_poly.type
_entity_poly.pdbx_seq_one_letter_code
_entity_poly.pdbx_strand_id
1 'polypeptide(L)'
;MSITYQYAQSEDGSVKHVQEVTVEYRKNHQFTCLGCGSKLEAVVNVTKRLPHFRHSESKCSLETYLHQLGKRLFKELFEKNKMMGFPLMVDYEVEHQCGTDKCKYCKSEKCYGQFENRKLDLIEKFTSIEVEKYDSTTGLTPDILLSNANGDKLYVEIAVTHISTEDKIASGVPIVEINLESEEDLKGFRTENGLIVTDLNRLNVVCFNMVNSAIKDEPYCTLEMLKAKNSFKDYYAKTLRKNERFVINFPSGKHCEKDCPYFKTVRCLNAMTCSSFDLACRFRSIVDAECTDDSLVYADEKGNKIRFAFSVGLSRGYIFDDKIRTIQFGLNLNNGIFPWEEPYMIIKESNDIRFHNFKLKNFLSCGDYQFKGFMLTKDGRCTPVRYEEIPSIYEKLKAMEKTLCDYVVIGNSLQESYQFFPGDDVFKAVLCLFLKNKRNVRNCFLCQHCRKNWKKGVADDTPIYCKKHYNTCRSGNAVECGYYEISERSIDYYQRNWDLVELLDECYRDNRLKL
;
A
#
# COMPACT_ATOMS: atom_id res chain seq x y z
N MET A 1 -2.09 35.75 0.50
CA MET A 1 -0.96 36.60 0.08
C MET A 1 0.30 35.84 0.45
N SER A 2 1.18 35.56 -0.51
CA SER A 2 2.45 34.88 -0.20
C SER A 2 3.35 35.84 0.56
N ILE A 3 3.73 35.43 1.76
CA ILE A 3 4.63 36.16 2.64
C ILE A 3 6.04 36.00 2.08
N THR A 4 6.80 37.09 1.93
CA THR A 4 8.21 37.06 1.51
C THR A 4 9.02 38.07 2.30
N TYR A 5 10.24 37.69 2.66
CA TYR A 5 11.27 38.38 3.43
C TYR A 5 10.86 38.79 4.86
N GLN A 6 10.50 37.84 5.72
CA GLN A 6 10.23 38.12 7.14
C GLN A 6 11.48 38.15 8.01
N TYR A 7 12.63 37.66 7.51
CA TYR A 7 13.89 37.66 8.22
C TYR A 7 14.95 38.50 7.51
N ALA A 8 15.81 39.16 8.29
CA ALA A 8 16.98 39.88 7.80
C ALA A 8 18.16 39.74 8.77
N GLN A 9 19.37 39.96 8.26
CA GLN A 9 20.56 40.07 9.08
C GLN A 9 20.69 41.51 9.61
N SER A 10 20.85 41.67 10.91
CA SER A 10 21.14 42.95 11.56
C SER A 10 22.64 43.27 11.54
N GLU A 11 23.02 44.50 11.86
CA GLU A 11 24.41 44.98 11.91
C GLU A 11 25.30 44.18 12.88
N ASP A 12 24.72 43.62 13.94
CA ASP A 12 25.41 42.75 14.92
C ASP A 12 25.62 41.31 14.41
N GLY A 13 25.20 41.03 13.18
CA GLY A 13 25.30 39.73 12.55
C GLY A 13 24.15 38.77 12.85
N SER A 14 23.27 39.11 13.80
CA SER A 14 22.14 38.25 14.22
C SER A 14 21.00 38.24 13.20
N VAL A 15 20.30 37.11 13.11
CA VAL A 15 19.09 36.99 12.28
C VAL A 15 17.88 37.49 13.07
N LYS A 16 17.22 38.53 12.54
CA LYS A 16 16.02 39.13 13.12
C LYS A 16 14.78 38.78 12.33
N HIS A 17 13.75 38.29 13.00
CA HIS A 17 12.42 38.25 12.45
C HIS A 17 11.79 39.65 12.52
N VAL A 18 11.03 40.03 11.51
CA VAL A 18 10.45 41.38 11.40
C VAL A 18 9.51 41.73 12.56
N GLN A 19 8.89 40.73 13.21
CA GLN A 19 8.07 40.95 14.42
C GLN A 19 8.91 41.35 15.64
N GLU A 20 10.21 41.05 15.66
CA GLU A 20 11.13 41.49 16.70
C GLU A 20 11.58 42.96 16.51
N VAL A 21 11.28 43.55 15.35
CA VAL A 21 11.74 44.90 14.98
C VAL A 21 10.69 45.95 15.34
N THR A 22 11.03 46.83 16.27
CA THR A 22 10.19 47.98 16.62
C THR A 22 10.46 49.19 15.72
N VAL A 23 9.53 50.16 15.71
CA VAL A 23 9.70 51.43 14.97
C VAL A 23 10.94 52.18 15.41
N GLU A 24 11.30 52.11 16.69
CA GLU A 24 12.49 52.76 17.22
C GLU A 24 13.76 51.98 16.87
N TYR A 25 13.72 50.64 17.00
CA TYR A 25 14.85 49.79 16.65
C TYR A 25 15.26 49.96 15.18
N ARG A 26 14.31 50.00 14.24
CA ARG A 26 14.64 50.16 12.81
C ARG A 26 15.25 51.51 12.43
N LYS A 27 15.15 52.55 13.26
CA LYS A 27 15.78 53.85 12.98
C LYS A 27 17.28 53.82 13.27
N ASN A 28 17.66 53.01 14.25
CA ASN A 28 19.01 52.96 14.80
C ASN A 28 19.82 51.77 14.28
N HIS A 29 19.20 50.86 13.51
CA HIS A 29 19.83 49.65 12.99
C HIS A 29 19.53 49.45 11.50
N GLN A 30 20.54 48.94 10.78
CA GLN A 30 20.39 48.52 9.39
C GLN A 30 20.17 47.02 9.27
N PHE A 31 19.48 46.66 8.20
CA PHE A 31 19.18 45.28 7.87
C PHE A 31 19.73 44.96 6.49
N THR A 32 20.24 43.75 6.33
CA THR A 32 20.74 43.24 5.05
C THR A 32 20.07 41.92 4.72
N CYS A 33 19.88 41.68 3.43
CA CYS A 33 19.29 40.45 2.93
C CYS A 33 20.30 39.30 3.04
N LEU A 34 19.87 38.17 3.60
CA LEU A 34 20.71 36.98 3.74
C LEU A 34 21.09 36.33 2.40
N GLY A 35 20.28 36.53 1.35
CA GLY A 35 20.54 35.97 0.03
C GLY A 35 21.47 36.83 -0.82
N CYS A 36 21.22 38.14 -0.91
CA CYS A 36 21.96 39.03 -1.82
C CYS A 36 22.85 40.08 -1.12
N GLY A 37 22.85 40.15 0.21
CA GLY A 37 23.61 41.13 1.00
C GLY A 37 23.12 42.59 0.88
N SER A 38 22.14 42.87 0.01
CA SER A 38 21.63 44.24 -0.19
C SER A 38 20.92 44.76 1.05
N LYS A 39 20.95 46.08 1.24
CA LYS A 39 20.23 46.77 2.31
C LYS A 39 18.72 46.56 2.19
N LEU A 40 18.07 46.31 3.34
CA LEU A 40 16.64 46.10 3.49
C LEU A 40 16.01 47.21 4.33
N GLU A 41 14.77 47.54 4.00
CA GLU A 41 13.93 48.43 4.81
C GLU A 41 12.92 47.62 5.61
N ALA A 42 12.91 47.77 6.94
CA ALA A 42 11.93 47.11 7.80
C ALA A 42 10.56 47.81 7.71
N VAL A 43 9.60 47.16 7.06
CA VAL A 43 8.21 47.64 6.92
C VAL A 43 7.40 47.10 8.10
N VAL A 44 7.41 47.86 9.19
CA VAL A 44 6.73 47.54 10.46
C VAL A 44 5.56 48.50 10.72
N ASN A 45 4.63 48.11 11.60
CA ASN A 45 3.42 48.88 11.96
C ASN A 45 2.50 49.20 10.76
N VAL A 46 2.28 48.21 9.90
CA VAL A 46 1.40 48.30 8.73
C VAL A 46 0.04 47.65 9.00
N THR A 47 -1.04 48.28 8.55
CA THR A 47 -2.43 47.84 8.82
C THR A 47 -3.03 46.96 7.72
N LYS A 48 -2.49 47.02 6.50
CA LYS A 48 -3.04 46.32 5.31
C LYS A 48 -2.19 45.13 4.84
N ARG A 49 -0.97 44.98 5.34
CA ARG A 49 -0.02 43.93 4.98
C ARG A 49 0.60 43.37 6.24
N LEU A 50 1.09 42.15 6.18
CA LEU A 50 1.93 41.62 7.26
C LEU A 50 3.27 42.37 7.29
N PRO A 51 3.88 42.57 8.47
CA PRO A 51 5.23 43.10 8.58
C PRO A 51 6.20 42.26 7.75
N HIS A 52 7.13 42.93 7.06
CA HIS A 52 8.15 42.29 6.21
C HIS A 52 9.35 43.23 6.01
N PHE A 53 10.46 42.70 5.53
CA PHE A 53 11.59 43.47 5.02
C PHE A 53 11.43 43.70 3.51
N ARG A 54 11.70 44.92 3.06
CA ARG A 54 11.55 45.32 1.66
C ARG A 54 12.90 45.59 1.03
N HIS A 55 13.11 45.02 -0.16
CA HIS A 55 14.21 45.40 -1.04
C HIS A 55 13.88 46.72 -1.74
N SER A 56 14.85 47.63 -1.81
CA SER A 56 14.67 48.91 -2.51
C SER A 56 14.76 48.74 -4.03
N GLU A 57 15.79 48.03 -4.56
CA GLU A 57 16.03 47.96 -6.02
C GLU A 57 16.71 46.65 -6.51
N SER A 58 16.89 45.60 -5.68
CA SER A 58 17.66 44.41 -6.07
C SER A 58 16.80 43.23 -6.56
N LYS A 59 17.31 42.48 -7.55
CA LYS A 59 16.81 41.15 -7.93
C LYS A 59 17.42 40.11 -6.98
N CYS A 60 16.76 39.86 -5.85
CA CYS A 60 17.14 38.76 -4.96
C CYS A 60 16.38 37.49 -5.34
N SER A 61 17.09 36.37 -5.49
CA SER A 61 16.44 35.07 -5.60
C SER A 61 15.88 34.67 -4.23
N LEU A 62 14.61 34.26 -4.18
CA LEU A 62 13.99 33.70 -2.98
C LEU A 62 14.72 32.42 -2.55
N GLU A 63 15.18 31.62 -3.53
CA GLU A 63 15.92 30.40 -3.29
C GLU A 63 17.21 30.66 -2.52
N THR A 64 18.07 31.56 -3.02
CA THR A 64 19.33 31.92 -2.35
C THR A 64 19.08 32.50 -0.96
N TYR A 65 18.00 33.27 -0.80
CA TYR A 65 17.60 33.80 0.50
C TYR A 65 17.23 32.68 1.49
N LEU A 66 16.35 31.75 1.10
CA LEU A 66 15.94 30.62 1.93
C LEU A 66 17.11 29.70 2.25
N HIS A 67 17.97 29.42 1.26
CA HIS A 67 19.15 28.56 1.40
C HIS A 67 20.11 29.10 2.46
N GLN A 68 20.51 30.36 2.33
CA GLN A 68 21.43 31.00 3.27
C GLN A 68 20.82 31.21 4.66
N LEU A 69 19.52 31.51 4.72
CA LEU A 69 18.80 31.64 5.99
C LEU A 69 18.67 30.29 6.71
N GLY A 70 18.34 29.21 6.00
CA GLY A 70 18.27 27.85 6.55
C GLY A 70 19.60 27.41 7.16
N LYS A 71 20.73 27.67 6.47
CA LYS A 71 22.06 27.32 6.99
C LYS A 71 22.35 27.99 8.33
N ARG A 72 22.02 29.28 8.44
CA ARG A 72 22.26 30.06 9.66
C ARG A 72 21.34 29.65 10.80
N LEU A 73 20.05 29.45 10.52
CA LEU A 73 19.10 29.02 11.54
C LEU A 73 19.44 27.63 12.09
N PHE A 74 19.88 26.70 11.24
CA PHE A 74 20.38 25.41 11.72
C PHE A 74 21.62 25.56 12.60
N LYS A 75 22.59 26.40 12.20
CA LYS A 75 23.79 26.67 13.01
C LYS A 75 23.45 27.23 14.38
N GLU A 76 22.60 28.26 14.43
CA GLU A 76 22.11 28.85 15.67
C GLU A 76 21.38 27.82 16.54
N LEU A 77 20.56 26.96 15.92
CA LEU A 77 19.83 25.90 16.61
C LEU A 77 20.78 24.88 17.24
N PHE A 78 21.78 24.41 16.50
CA PHE A 78 22.78 23.47 16.98
C PHE A 78 23.60 24.06 18.13
N GLU A 79 24.15 25.27 17.95
CA GLU A 79 24.97 25.95 18.97
C GLU A 79 24.17 26.23 20.24
N LYS A 80 22.90 26.65 20.11
CA LYS A 80 22.01 26.88 21.25
C LYS A 80 21.72 25.58 22.01
N ASN A 81 21.37 24.50 21.31
CA ASN A 81 21.15 23.20 21.96
C ASN A 81 22.41 22.70 22.66
N LYS A 82 23.58 22.80 22.02
CA LYS A 82 24.87 22.41 22.59
C LYS A 82 25.19 23.19 23.86
N MET A 83 25.05 24.52 23.82
CA MET A 83 25.29 25.40 24.96
C MET A 83 24.36 25.10 26.13
N MET A 84 23.10 24.80 25.85
CA MET A 84 22.08 24.56 26.88
C MET A 84 22.00 23.09 27.34
N GLY A 85 22.75 22.18 26.72
CA GLY A 85 22.76 20.75 27.04
C GLY A 85 21.47 20.02 26.66
N PHE A 86 20.75 20.50 25.65
CA PHE A 86 19.56 19.83 25.14
C PHE A 86 19.89 18.96 23.91
N PRO A 87 19.24 17.79 23.77
CA PRO A 87 19.44 16.93 22.62
C PRO A 87 18.85 17.57 21.35
N LEU A 88 19.41 17.22 20.19
CA LEU A 88 18.83 17.57 18.89
C LEU A 88 18.65 16.29 18.07
N MET A 89 17.45 15.73 18.15
CA MET A 89 17.12 14.43 17.57
C MET A 89 16.76 14.57 16.09
N VAL A 90 17.23 13.63 15.27
CA VAL A 90 16.74 13.39 13.91
C VAL A 90 16.31 11.94 13.78
N ASP A 91 15.14 11.71 13.18
CA ASP A 91 14.68 10.36 12.87
C ASP A 91 15.13 9.99 11.46
N TYR A 92 15.54 8.75 11.27
CA TYR A 92 15.97 8.24 9.97
C TYR A 92 15.58 6.78 9.81
N GLU A 93 15.22 6.42 8.59
CA GLU A 93 14.90 5.04 8.24
C GLU A 93 16.18 4.28 7.86
N VAL A 94 16.31 3.09 8.43
CA VAL A 94 17.39 2.15 8.14
C VAL A 94 16.81 0.94 7.44
N GLU A 95 17.30 0.65 6.24
CA GLU A 95 16.99 -0.62 5.59
C GLU A 95 17.74 -1.77 6.26
N HIS A 96 17.00 -2.75 6.78
CA HIS A 96 17.58 -4.00 7.26
C HIS A 96 18.14 -4.81 6.11
N GLN A 97 19.45 -5.04 6.13
CA GLN A 97 20.10 -6.02 5.27
C GLN A 97 20.33 -7.31 6.07
N CYS A 98 19.81 -8.44 5.59
CA CYS A 98 20.17 -9.74 6.15
C CYS A 98 21.67 -9.96 5.93
N GLY A 99 22.43 -10.13 7.02
CA GLY A 99 23.89 -10.36 6.98
C GLY A 99 24.32 -11.71 6.37
N THR A 100 23.43 -12.43 5.69
CA THR A 100 23.73 -13.71 5.02
C THR A 100 23.21 -13.69 3.58
N ASP A 101 24.06 -14.09 2.64
CA ASP A 101 23.71 -14.24 1.20
C ASP A 101 22.71 -15.38 0.94
N LYS A 102 22.36 -16.15 1.97
CA LYS A 102 21.49 -17.34 1.90
C LYS A 102 20.49 -17.36 3.06
N CYS A 103 19.66 -16.32 3.26
CA CYS A 103 18.53 -16.43 4.21
C CYS A 103 17.65 -17.61 3.77
N LYS A 104 17.52 -18.63 4.62
CA LYS A 104 16.74 -19.84 4.35
C LYS A 104 15.25 -19.57 4.07
N TYR A 105 14.76 -18.39 4.49
CA TYR A 105 13.40 -17.92 4.29
C TYR A 105 13.23 -17.04 3.03
N CYS A 106 14.29 -16.38 2.57
CA CYS A 106 14.28 -15.53 1.36
C CYS A 106 15.16 -16.20 0.30
N LYS A 107 14.63 -17.26 -0.35
CA LYS A 107 15.40 -18.21 -1.18
C LYS A 107 15.95 -17.67 -2.51
N SER A 108 15.84 -16.38 -2.83
CA SER A 108 16.41 -15.85 -4.10
C SER A 108 16.55 -14.33 -4.21
N GLU A 109 16.03 -13.55 -3.28
CA GLU A 109 16.14 -12.09 -3.30
C GLU A 109 16.70 -11.68 -1.94
N LYS A 110 17.65 -10.73 -1.90
CA LYS A 110 18.12 -10.19 -0.61
C LYS A 110 16.90 -9.75 0.17
N CYS A 111 16.93 -9.84 1.50
CA CYS A 111 15.85 -9.27 2.32
C CYS A 111 15.82 -7.75 2.06
N TYR A 112 15.02 -7.32 1.09
CA TYR A 112 14.85 -5.92 0.69
C TYR A 112 13.56 -5.40 1.31
N GLY A 113 13.54 -4.10 1.66
CA GLY A 113 12.30 -3.38 1.94
C GLY A 113 11.77 -3.49 3.38
N GLN A 114 12.64 -3.64 4.37
CA GLN A 114 12.27 -3.51 5.78
C GLN A 114 13.01 -2.35 6.41
N PHE A 115 12.26 -1.37 6.88
CA PHE A 115 12.80 -0.13 7.42
C PHE A 115 12.58 -0.08 8.93
N GLU A 116 13.65 0.13 9.68
CA GLU A 116 13.58 0.49 11.09
C GLU A 116 13.74 2.00 11.22
N ASN A 117 12.81 2.63 11.93
CA ASN A 117 12.95 4.04 12.31
C ASN A 117 13.92 4.12 13.49
N ARG A 118 15.07 4.76 13.28
CA ARG A 118 16.07 5.05 14.32
C ARG A 118 16.11 6.54 14.61
N LYS A 119 16.68 6.88 15.77
CA LYS A 119 16.92 8.26 16.18
C LYS A 119 18.41 8.50 16.37
N LEU A 120 18.89 9.66 15.95
CA LEU A 120 20.25 10.13 16.21
C LEU A 120 20.20 11.45 16.96
N ASP A 121 20.90 11.54 18.08
CA ASP A 121 21.17 12.83 18.74
C ASP A 121 22.42 13.48 18.14
N LEU A 122 22.24 14.58 17.42
CA LEU A 122 23.34 15.33 16.81
C LEU A 122 24.24 16.00 17.86
N ILE A 123 23.69 16.37 19.02
CA ILE A 123 24.40 17.07 20.08
C ILE A 123 25.29 16.12 20.88
N GLU A 124 24.82 14.90 21.10
CA GLU A 124 25.62 13.83 21.69
C GLU A 124 26.76 13.42 20.75
N LYS A 125 26.45 13.18 19.46
CA LYS A 125 27.42 12.61 18.51
C LYS A 125 28.48 13.59 18.02
N PHE A 126 28.13 14.86 17.82
CA PHE A 126 29.01 15.86 17.20
C PHE A 126 29.41 16.98 18.15
N THR A 127 30.66 17.43 18.03
CA THR A 127 31.23 18.47 18.90
C THR A 127 31.49 19.79 18.17
N SER A 128 31.50 19.77 16.83
CA SER A 128 31.78 20.94 16.00
C SER A 128 30.78 21.08 14.86
N ILE A 129 30.57 22.31 14.43
CA ILE A 129 29.70 22.71 13.33
C ILE A 129 30.38 23.82 12.52
N GLU A 130 30.49 23.62 11.21
CA GLU A 130 31.17 24.56 10.30
C GLU A 130 30.35 24.72 9.01
N VAL A 131 30.08 25.97 8.60
CA VAL A 131 29.26 26.27 7.41
C VAL A 131 30.15 26.37 6.18
N GLU A 132 29.75 25.74 5.07
CA GLU A 132 30.45 25.76 3.77
C GLU A 132 31.95 25.38 3.85
N LYS A 133 32.31 24.51 4.80
CA LYS A 133 33.69 24.05 4.96
C LYS A 133 34.01 22.91 3.99
N TYR A 134 35.05 23.08 3.20
CA TYR A 134 35.59 22.05 2.33
C TYR A 134 36.03 20.80 3.11
N ASP A 135 35.47 19.65 2.77
CA ASP A 135 35.88 18.36 3.30
C ASP A 135 36.97 17.75 2.42
N SER A 136 38.22 17.90 2.87
CA SER A 136 39.39 17.33 2.19
C SER A 136 39.39 15.81 2.00
N THR A 137 38.58 15.06 2.77
CA THR A 137 38.53 13.59 2.68
C THR A 137 37.70 13.12 1.48
N THR A 138 36.63 13.83 1.17
CA THR A 138 35.71 13.51 0.06
C THR A 138 35.93 14.40 -1.17
N GLY A 139 36.56 15.56 -0.98
CA GLY A 139 36.71 16.58 -2.02
C GLY A 139 35.44 17.42 -2.24
N LEU A 140 34.51 17.43 -1.29
CA LEU A 140 33.20 18.07 -1.39
C LEU A 140 33.06 19.22 -0.39
N THR A 141 32.18 20.17 -0.69
CA THR A 141 31.78 21.23 0.25
C THR A 141 30.29 21.05 0.59
N PRO A 142 29.96 20.55 1.79
CA PRO A 142 28.58 20.55 2.26
C PRO A 142 28.13 21.95 2.67
N ASP A 143 26.82 22.17 2.73
CA ASP A 143 26.28 23.42 3.29
C ASP A 143 26.70 23.61 4.75
N ILE A 144 26.65 22.54 5.54
CA ILE A 144 27.13 22.50 6.92
C ILE A 144 27.82 21.15 7.17
N LEU A 145 29.01 21.21 7.75
CA LEU A 145 29.77 20.06 8.21
C LEU A 145 29.66 19.95 9.73
N LEU A 146 29.10 18.83 10.21
CA LEU A 146 29.23 18.41 11.60
C LEU A 146 30.39 17.43 11.73
N SER A 147 31.21 17.59 12.76
CA SER A 147 32.29 16.64 13.04
C SER A 147 32.59 16.47 14.53
N ASN A 148 33.24 15.36 14.88
CA ASN A 148 33.72 15.09 16.23
C ASN A 148 35.22 14.74 16.25
N ALA A 149 35.79 14.63 17.46
CA ALA A 149 37.20 14.31 17.65
C ALA A 149 37.61 12.90 17.16
N ASN A 150 36.65 11.99 17.02
CA ASN A 150 36.89 10.63 16.50
C ASN A 150 37.00 10.60 14.96
N GLY A 151 36.76 11.73 14.30
CA GLY A 151 36.76 11.84 12.84
C GLY A 151 35.42 11.49 12.20
N ASP A 152 34.35 11.24 12.98
CA ASP A 152 33.02 11.09 12.41
C ASP A 152 32.55 12.40 11.81
N LYS A 153 31.87 12.32 10.67
CA LYS A 153 31.32 13.47 9.95
C LYS A 153 29.86 13.23 9.59
N LEU A 154 29.11 14.32 9.49
CA LEU A 154 27.77 14.35 8.93
C LEU A 154 27.57 15.65 8.17
N TYR A 155 27.01 15.56 6.97
CA TYR A 155 26.66 16.73 6.18
C TYR A 155 25.21 17.12 6.49
N VAL A 156 24.97 18.40 6.69
CA VAL A 156 23.61 18.94 6.70
C VAL A 156 23.46 19.81 5.47
N GLU A 157 22.50 19.46 4.62
CA GLU A 157 22.24 20.12 3.33
C GLU A 157 20.90 20.84 3.40
N ILE A 158 20.87 22.10 2.95
CA ILE A 158 19.62 22.85 2.86
C ILE A 158 19.17 22.79 1.40
N ALA A 159 18.06 22.12 1.12
CA ALA A 159 17.52 21.98 -0.22
C ALA A 159 16.33 22.92 -0.40
N VAL A 160 16.34 23.73 -1.47
CA VAL A 160 15.22 24.62 -1.82
C VAL A 160 14.64 24.24 -3.18
N THR A 161 15.45 24.38 -4.23
CA THR A 161 15.12 23.88 -5.59
C THR A 161 16.03 22.73 -6.01
N HIS A 162 17.22 22.65 -5.41
CA HIS A 162 18.22 21.64 -5.70
C HIS A 162 18.44 20.76 -4.47
N ILE A 163 18.19 19.45 -4.65
CA ILE A 163 18.52 18.41 -3.69
C ILE A 163 20.02 18.06 -3.77
N SER A 164 20.47 17.25 -2.83
CA SER A 164 21.83 16.72 -2.76
C SER A 164 22.23 16.05 -4.06
N THR A 165 23.38 16.47 -4.58
CA THR A 165 23.96 15.92 -5.82
C THR A 165 24.32 14.45 -5.66
N GLU A 166 24.31 13.69 -6.76
CA GLU A 166 24.72 12.28 -6.77
C GLU A 166 26.12 12.05 -6.18
N ASP A 167 27.09 12.94 -6.44
CA ASP A 167 28.45 12.85 -5.87
C ASP A 167 28.46 12.92 -4.34
N LYS A 168 27.61 13.76 -3.75
CA LYS A 168 27.46 13.88 -2.28
C LYS A 168 26.89 12.57 -1.71
N ILE A 169 25.84 12.04 -2.33
CA ILE A 169 25.22 10.78 -1.90
C ILE A 169 26.21 9.61 -2.09
N ALA A 170 26.94 9.56 -3.20
CA ALA A 170 27.91 8.52 -3.50
C ALA A 170 29.16 8.56 -2.59
N SER A 171 29.41 9.67 -1.89
CA SER A 171 30.55 9.80 -0.97
C SER A 171 30.47 8.85 0.24
N GLY A 172 29.28 8.33 0.56
CA GLY A 172 29.05 7.47 1.71
C GLY A 172 29.08 8.19 3.07
N VAL A 173 29.30 9.52 3.09
CA VAL A 173 29.17 10.32 4.32
C VAL A 173 27.68 10.46 4.68
N PRO A 174 27.28 10.30 5.95
CA PRO A 174 25.91 10.54 6.40
C PRO A 174 25.44 11.96 6.06
N ILE A 175 24.23 12.09 5.51
CA ILE A 175 23.63 13.37 5.13
C ILE A 175 22.27 13.52 5.78
N VAL A 176 22.00 14.68 6.37
CA VAL A 176 20.68 15.15 6.77
C VAL A 176 20.31 16.32 5.84
N GLU A 177 19.44 16.07 4.89
CA GLU A 177 18.93 17.07 3.96
C GLU A 177 17.63 17.67 4.50
N ILE A 178 17.55 19.00 4.57
CA ILE A 178 16.40 19.75 5.04
C ILE A 178 15.79 20.49 3.84
N ASN A 179 14.59 20.07 3.44
CA ASN A 179 13.85 20.66 2.34
C ASN A 179 13.03 21.87 2.81
N LEU A 180 13.20 23.01 2.13
CA LEU A 180 12.49 24.27 2.40
C LEU A 180 11.80 24.74 1.12
N GLU A 181 10.48 24.89 1.15
CA GLU A 181 9.70 25.41 0.01
C GLU A 181 9.36 26.89 0.22
N SER A 182 9.26 27.33 1.47
CA SER A 182 8.81 28.66 1.85
C SER A 182 9.40 29.11 3.20
N GLU A 183 9.16 30.37 3.57
CA GLU A 183 9.55 30.87 4.90
C GLU A 183 8.77 30.25 6.05
N GLU A 184 7.59 29.66 5.78
CA GLU A 184 6.82 28.99 6.81
C GLU A 184 7.58 27.76 7.36
N ASP A 185 8.33 27.07 6.49
CA ASP A 185 9.14 25.92 6.87
C ASP A 185 10.25 26.29 7.87
N LEU A 186 10.72 27.56 7.83
CA LEU A 186 11.74 28.07 8.73
C LEU A 186 11.27 28.11 10.20
N LYS A 187 9.95 28.09 10.44
CA LYS A 187 9.41 27.98 11.79
C LYS A 187 9.84 26.67 12.46
N GLY A 188 10.21 25.62 11.71
CA GLY A 188 10.74 24.39 12.29
C GLY A 188 12.04 24.58 13.08
N PHE A 189 12.83 25.62 12.79
CA PHE A 189 14.08 25.92 13.51
C PHE A 189 13.88 26.70 14.82
N ARG A 190 12.70 27.27 15.06
CA ARG A 190 12.42 28.13 16.22
C ARG A 190 11.10 27.74 16.88
N THR A 191 10.84 28.23 18.09
CA THR A 191 9.51 28.10 18.69
C THR A 191 8.96 29.48 19.01
N GLU A 192 7.64 29.65 18.89
CA GLU A 192 6.96 30.92 19.15
C GLU A 192 7.01 31.32 20.64
N ASN A 193 7.25 30.35 21.54
CA ASN A 193 7.26 30.53 23.00
C ASN A 193 8.67 30.54 23.61
N GLY A 194 9.73 30.57 22.80
CA GLY A 194 11.12 30.55 23.27
C GLY A 194 11.63 29.20 23.78
N LEU A 195 10.81 28.15 23.73
CA LEU A 195 11.23 26.75 23.92
C LEU A 195 12.33 26.38 22.92
N ILE A 196 13.22 25.49 23.34
CA ILE A 196 14.29 24.99 22.48
C ILE A 196 13.72 23.89 21.59
N VAL A 197 14.05 23.93 20.31
CA VAL A 197 13.73 22.83 19.39
C VAL A 197 14.72 21.70 19.65
N THR A 198 14.20 20.54 20.02
CA THR A 198 14.98 19.31 20.30
C THR A 198 14.72 18.20 19.28
N ASP A 199 13.84 18.43 18.32
CA ASP A 199 13.40 17.44 17.33
C ASP A 199 13.40 18.09 15.94
N LEU A 200 14.30 17.64 15.08
CA LEU A 200 14.45 18.13 13.71
C LEU A 200 13.36 17.62 12.77
N ASN A 201 12.60 16.59 13.13
CA ASN A 201 11.50 16.07 12.31
C ASN A 201 10.31 17.04 12.24
N ARG A 202 10.39 18.18 12.93
CA ARG A 202 9.51 19.35 12.72
C ARG A 202 9.75 20.02 11.37
N LEU A 203 10.87 19.74 10.73
CA LEU A 203 11.23 20.15 9.36
C LEU A 203 11.00 18.98 8.40
N ASN A 204 10.94 19.28 7.11
CA ASN A 204 10.94 18.24 6.08
C ASN A 204 12.37 17.70 5.88
N VAL A 205 12.69 16.61 6.57
CA VAL A 205 14.03 16.02 6.60
C VAL A 205 14.10 14.73 5.78
N VAL A 206 15.13 14.60 4.96
CA VAL A 206 15.50 13.37 4.24
C VAL A 206 16.92 13.01 4.64
N CYS A 207 17.17 11.73 4.95
CA CYS A 207 18.50 11.28 5.36
C CYS A 207 19.12 10.34 4.32
N PHE A 208 20.42 10.47 4.09
CA PHE A 208 21.21 9.58 3.22
C PHE A 208 22.40 9.02 3.97
N ASN A 209 22.85 7.81 3.61
CA ASN A 209 24.05 7.17 4.15
C ASN A 209 24.13 7.11 5.69
N MET A 210 22.99 7.14 6.38
CA MET A 210 22.97 7.04 7.83
C MET A 210 23.51 5.66 8.23
N VAL A 211 24.33 5.62 9.28
CA VAL A 211 25.10 4.41 9.63
C VAL A 211 24.15 3.25 9.93
N ASN A 212 24.09 2.30 9.00
CA ASN A 212 23.75 0.93 9.27
C ASN A 212 24.88 0.37 10.11
N SER A 213 24.76 0.41 11.44
CA SER A 213 25.43 -0.64 12.20
C SER A 213 24.82 -1.94 11.65
N ALA A 214 25.58 -2.64 10.80
CA ALA A 214 25.24 -3.99 10.38
C ALA A 214 25.08 -4.77 11.68
N ILE A 215 23.82 -4.98 12.08
CA ILE A 215 23.53 -5.68 13.30
C ILE A 215 24.06 -7.09 13.07
N LYS A 216 25.05 -7.52 13.88
CA LYS A 216 25.54 -8.90 13.93
C LYS A 216 24.53 -9.84 14.62
N ASP A 217 23.24 -9.55 14.49
CA ASP A 217 22.20 -10.37 15.11
C ASP A 217 21.77 -11.46 14.14
N GLU A 218 21.13 -12.51 14.69
CA GLU A 218 20.41 -13.49 13.89
C GLU A 218 19.59 -12.77 12.81
N PRO A 219 19.54 -13.29 11.57
CA PRO A 219 18.81 -12.64 10.50
C PRO A 219 17.42 -12.26 10.99
N TYR A 220 17.00 -11.00 10.78
CA TYR A 220 15.67 -10.54 11.18
C TYR A 220 14.56 -11.50 10.70
N CYS A 221 14.74 -12.09 9.49
CA CYS A 221 13.89 -13.16 8.97
C CYS A 221 13.73 -14.34 9.97
N THR A 222 14.81 -14.78 10.62
CA THR A 222 14.79 -15.83 11.66
C THR A 222 14.09 -15.38 12.94
N LEU A 223 14.39 -14.18 13.43
CA LEU A 223 13.81 -13.68 14.68
C LEU A 223 12.30 -13.52 14.56
N GLU A 224 11.82 -12.90 13.48
CA GLU A 224 10.38 -12.71 13.27
C GLU A 224 9.65 -14.03 13.00
N MET A 225 10.28 -14.98 12.30
CA MET A 225 9.73 -16.33 12.13
C MET A 225 9.58 -17.05 13.47
N LEU A 226 10.55 -16.88 14.39
CA LEU A 226 10.47 -17.43 15.73
C LEU A 226 9.37 -16.75 16.55
N LYS A 227 9.25 -15.41 16.47
CA LYS A 227 8.16 -14.64 17.10
C LYS A 227 6.80 -15.09 16.60
N ALA A 228 6.63 -15.25 15.29
CA ALA A 228 5.40 -15.73 14.68
C ALA A 228 5.04 -17.13 15.17
N LYS A 229 6.01 -18.05 15.19
CA LYS A 229 5.80 -19.42 15.70
C LYS A 229 5.36 -19.42 17.17
N ASN A 230 6.00 -18.61 18.00
CA ASN A 230 5.65 -18.49 19.42
C ASN A 230 4.29 -17.82 19.63
N SER A 231 3.98 -16.74 18.90
CA SER A 231 2.65 -16.12 18.90
C SER A 231 1.57 -17.14 18.51
N PHE A 232 1.78 -17.92 17.46
CA PHE A 232 0.81 -18.95 17.05
C PHE A 232 0.61 -20.00 18.15
N LYS A 233 1.68 -20.49 18.78
CA LYS A 233 1.58 -21.43 19.90
C LYS A 233 0.76 -20.86 21.05
N ASP A 234 1.05 -19.63 21.45
CA ASP A 234 0.37 -18.95 22.55
C ASP A 234 -1.11 -18.71 22.24
N TYR A 235 -1.40 -18.27 21.01
CA TYR A 235 -2.75 -18.10 20.50
C TYR A 235 -3.51 -19.42 20.54
N TYR A 236 -2.97 -20.47 19.91
CA TYR A 236 -3.63 -21.77 19.82
C TYR A 236 -3.85 -22.40 21.20
N ALA A 237 -2.87 -22.32 22.09
CA ALA A 237 -2.99 -22.80 23.47
C ALA A 237 -4.03 -22.00 24.28
N LYS A 238 -4.15 -20.69 24.04
CA LYS A 238 -5.20 -19.86 24.63
C LYS A 238 -6.59 -20.25 24.11
N THR A 239 -6.73 -20.46 22.79
CA THR A 239 -7.98 -20.92 22.16
C THR A 239 -8.44 -22.26 22.75
N LEU A 240 -7.52 -23.23 22.88
CA LEU A 240 -7.78 -24.52 23.53
C LEU A 240 -8.22 -24.36 25.00
N ARG A 241 -7.48 -23.56 25.80
CA ARG A 241 -7.80 -23.33 27.23
C ARG A 241 -9.16 -22.69 27.44
N LYS A 242 -9.56 -21.77 26.56
CA LYS A 242 -10.84 -21.08 26.63
C LYS A 242 -11.99 -21.83 25.97
N ASN A 243 -11.72 -22.98 25.35
CA ASN A 243 -12.69 -23.72 24.54
C ASN A 243 -13.33 -22.83 23.45
N GLU A 244 -12.54 -21.87 22.92
CA GLU A 244 -12.92 -21.02 21.79
C GLU A 244 -12.75 -21.82 20.49
N ARG A 245 -13.56 -21.52 19.48
CA ARG A 245 -13.47 -22.22 18.18
C ARG A 245 -12.30 -21.68 17.37
N PHE A 246 -11.52 -22.58 16.78
CA PHE A 246 -10.51 -22.25 15.75
C PHE A 246 -10.99 -22.81 14.42
N VAL A 247 -11.83 -22.05 13.71
CA VAL A 247 -12.48 -22.55 12.49
C VAL A 247 -11.62 -22.25 11.27
N ILE A 248 -11.33 -23.29 10.48
CA ILE A 248 -10.75 -23.13 9.15
C ILE A 248 -11.79 -23.42 8.07
N ASN A 249 -11.78 -22.61 7.02
CA ASN A 249 -12.56 -22.74 5.80
C ASN A 249 -11.62 -22.94 4.62
N PHE A 250 -11.49 -24.17 4.13
CA PHE A 250 -10.58 -24.49 3.03
C PHE A 250 -11.37 -24.90 1.78
N PRO A 251 -10.87 -24.61 0.57
CA PRO A 251 -11.51 -25.07 -0.65
C PRO A 251 -11.57 -26.60 -0.68
N SER A 252 -12.79 -27.11 -0.80
CA SER A 252 -13.02 -28.51 -1.16
C SER A 252 -13.52 -28.55 -2.58
N GLY A 253 -12.64 -28.95 -3.50
CA GLY A 253 -13.01 -29.21 -4.90
C GLY A 253 -13.98 -30.37 -4.92
N LYS A 254 -15.24 -30.10 -5.26
CA LYS A 254 -16.20 -31.18 -5.51
C LYS A 254 -16.03 -31.67 -6.94
N HIS A 255 -16.01 -32.97 -7.13
CA HIS A 255 -15.88 -33.59 -8.44
C HIS A 255 -17.14 -34.39 -8.74
N CYS A 256 -17.56 -34.41 -10.01
CA CYS A 256 -18.52 -35.40 -10.46
C CYS A 256 -17.86 -36.79 -10.45
N GLU A 257 -18.59 -37.82 -10.03
CA GLU A 257 -18.12 -39.22 -10.08
C GLU A 257 -17.80 -39.70 -11.51
N LYS A 258 -18.40 -39.05 -12.51
CA LYS A 258 -18.38 -39.41 -13.93
C LYS A 258 -18.15 -38.17 -14.78
N ASP A 259 -17.83 -38.36 -16.06
CA ASP A 259 -17.81 -37.30 -17.06
C ASP A 259 -19.10 -36.47 -16.99
N CYS A 260 -18.97 -35.18 -16.69
CA CYS A 260 -20.12 -34.30 -16.62
C CYS A 260 -20.87 -34.31 -17.97
N PRO A 261 -22.20 -34.53 -18.01
CA PRO A 261 -22.94 -34.45 -19.26
C PRO A 261 -22.97 -33.02 -19.84
N TYR A 262 -22.82 -32.01 -18.99
CA TYR A 262 -22.98 -30.60 -19.39
C TYR A 262 -21.65 -29.86 -19.59
N PHE A 263 -20.63 -30.06 -18.76
CA PHE A 263 -19.35 -29.35 -18.86
C PHE A 263 -18.32 -30.11 -19.68
N LYS A 264 -17.49 -29.37 -20.44
CA LYS A 264 -16.38 -29.91 -21.24
C LYS A 264 -15.22 -30.43 -20.37
N THR A 265 -15.05 -29.88 -19.18
CA THR A 265 -14.02 -30.32 -18.23
C THR A 265 -14.62 -31.31 -17.20
N VAL A 266 -13.81 -32.27 -16.72
CA VAL A 266 -14.21 -33.26 -15.69
C VAL A 266 -14.51 -32.60 -14.33
N ARG A 267 -14.17 -31.32 -14.19
CA ARG A 267 -14.48 -30.50 -13.02
C ARG A 267 -15.85 -29.86 -13.22
N CYS A 268 -16.87 -30.45 -12.60
CA CYS A 268 -18.18 -29.82 -12.39
C CYS A 268 -18.02 -28.63 -11.43
N LEU A 269 -17.47 -27.55 -11.95
CA LEU A 269 -17.12 -26.29 -11.29
C LEU A 269 -16.20 -26.35 -10.07
N ASN A 270 -15.28 -25.37 -10.08
CA ASN A 270 -14.82 -24.63 -8.91
C ASN A 270 -15.99 -23.94 -8.18
N ALA A 271 -16.99 -24.70 -7.73
CA ALA A 271 -17.65 -24.29 -6.50
C ALA A 271 -16.56 -24.44 -5.44
N MET A 272 -15.90 -23.35 -5.05
CA MET A 272 -15.21 -23.33 -3.76
C MET A 272 -16.28 -23.55 -2.69
N THR A 273 -16.71 -24.80 -2.52
CA THR A 273 -17.40 -25.16 -1.29
C THR A 273 -16.29 -25.17 -0.25
N CYS A 274 -16.34 -24.17 0.64
CA CYS A 274 -15.49 -24.18 1.80
C CYS A 274 -15.99 -25.28 2.70
N SER A 275 -15.14 -26.26 2.97
CA SER A 275 -15.40 -27.15 4.08
C SER A 275 -14.84 -26.51 5.33
N SER A 276 -15.64 -26.54 6.39
CA SER A 276 -15.26 -25.97 7.68
C SER A 276 -15.04 -27.07 8.70
N PHE A 277 -13.97 -27.00 9.49
CA PHE A 277 -13.95 -27.71 10.75
C PHE A 277 -13.11 -26.96 11.79
N ASP A 278 -13.42 -27.21 13.06
CA ASP A 278 -12.77 -26.60 14.20
C ASP A 278 -11.47 -27.37 14.53
N LEU A 279 -10.32 -26.71 14.34
CA LEU A 279 -9.02 -27.28 14.66
C LEU A 279 -8.86 -27.54 16.15
N ALA A 280 -9.28 -26.59 16.98
CA ALA A 280 -9.14 -26.68 18.44
C ALA A 280 -9.94 -27.86 19.00
N CYS A 281 -11.07 -28.20 18.36
CA CYS A 281 -11.86 -29.37 18.73
C CYS A 281 -11.12 -30.69 18.44
N ARG A 282 -10.39 -30.77 17.31
CA ARG A 282 -9.85 -32.03 16.76
C ARG A 282 -8.37 -32.27 17.07
N PHE A 283 -7.54 -31.24 17.04
CA PHE A 283 -6.08 -31.33 17.15
C PHE A 283 -5.63 -30.65 18.44
N ARG A 284 -5.53 -31.41 19.54
CA ARG A 284 -5.35 -30.87 20.91
C ARG A 284 -3.93 -30.92 21.45
N SER A 285 -3.05 -31.72 20.84
CA SER A 285 -1.68 -31.92 21.31
C SER A 285 -0.65 -31.64 20.22
N ILE A 286 0.43 -30.98 20.61
CA ILE A 286 1.66 -30.91 19.82
C ILE A 286 2.32 -32.29 19.92
N VAL A 287 2.71 -32.86 18.79
CA VAL A 287 3.43 -34.13 18.75
C VAL A 287 4.69 -33.88 17.95
N ASP A 288 5.85 -33.74 18.61
CA ASP A 288 7.06 -33.39 17.86
C ASP A 288 8.25 -34.32 18.07
N ALA A 289 8.58 -34.98 16.95
CA ALA A 289 9.93 -35.21 16.45
C ALA A 289 10.13 -34.57 15.04
N GLU A 290 9.16 -33.80 14.51
CA GLU A 290 9.16 -33.26 13.13
C GLU A 290 9.04 -31.71 13.08
N CYS A 291 9.18 -31.02 14.22
CA CYS A 291 9.18 -29.54 14.31
C CYS A 291 10.38 -28.99 13.54
N THR A 292 10.14 -28.40 12.38
CA THR A 292 11.18 -27.64 11.68
C THR A 292 11.19 -26.19 12.14
N ASP A 293 12.21 -25.43 11.73
CA ASP A 293 12.30 -24.00 12.01
C ASP A 293 11.12 -23.20 11.44
N ASP A 294 10.41 -23.74 10.45
CA ASP A 294 9.34 -23.09 9.70
C ASP A 294 7.98 -23.79 9.82
N SER A 295 7.82 -24.77 10.74
CA SER A 295 6.51 -25.41 10.92
C SER A 295 6.24 -25.96 12.32
N LEU A 296 4.95 -26.18 12.61
CA LEU A 296 4.43 -26.87 13.80
C LEU A 296 3.51 -28.00 13.38
N VAL A 297 3.61 -29.17 14.01
CA VAL A 297 2.75 -30.32 13.72
C VAL A 297 1.95 -30.72 14.95
N TYR A 298 0.64 -30.81 14.77
CA TYR A 298 -0.30 -31.27 15.79
C TYR A 298 -0.93 -32.59 15.37
N ALA A 299 -1.33 -33.41 16.33
CA ALA A 299 -2.08 -34.64 16.07
C ALA A 299 -3.40 -34.70 16.83
N ASP A 300 -4.34 -35.48 16.30
CA ASP A 300 -5.53 -35.90 17.03
C ASP A 300 -5.29 -37.23 17.77
N GLU A 301 -6.25 -37.63 18.61
CA GLU A 301 -6.20 -38.89 19.39
C GLU A 301 -6.08 -40.15 18.52
N LYS A 302 -6.41 -40.05 17.22
CA LYS A 302 -6.33 -41.14 16.24
C LYS A 302 -5.03 -41.11 15.43
N GLY A 303 -4.11 -40.19 15.74
CA GLY A 303 -2.82 -40.04 15.06
C GLY A 303 -2.91 -39.32 13.70
N ASN A 304 -4.04 -38.71 13.35
CA ASN A 304 -4.07 -37.83 12.17
C ASN A 304 -3.23 -36.59 12.46
N LYS A 305 -2.42 -36.14 11.50
CA LYS A 305 -1.55 -34.97 11.64
C LYS A 305 -2.08 -33.76 10.87
N ILE A 306 -1.83 -32.57 11.40
CA ILE A 306 -1.97 -31.28 10.72
C ILE A 306 -0.70 -30.45 10.92
N ARG A 307 -0.23 -29.81 9.86
CA ARG A 307 0.93 -28.91 9.88
C ARG A 307 0.49 -27.46 9.75
N PHE A 308 1.09 -26.59 10.54
CA PHE A 308 1.07 -25.14 10.38
C PHE A 308 2.46 -24.70 9.92
N ALA A 309 2.59 -24.32 8.66
CA ALA A 309 3.84 -23.86 8.07
C ALA A 309 3.85 -22.33 8.02
N PHE A 310 5.01 -21.73 8.20
CA PHE A 310 5.22 -20.29 8.23
C PHE A 310 6.25 -19.93 7.16
N SER A 311 6.04 -18.86 6.40
CA SER A 311 7.00 -18.36 5.42
C SER A 311 6.92 -16.85 5.27
N VAL A 312 8.00 -16.19 4.83
CA VAL A 312 7.95 -14.77 4.47
C VAL A 312 7.22 -14.66 3.13
N GLY A 313 6.00 -14.10 3.17
CA GLY A 313 5.03 -14.19 2.07
C GLY A 313 4.64 -15.64 1.69
N LEU A 314 3.75 -15.78 0.71
CA LEU A 314 3.44 -17.08 0.12
C LEU A 314 4.38 -17.35 -1.07
N SER A 315 5.48 -18.05 -0.84
CA SER A 315 6.35 -18.46 -1.95
C SER A 315 5.74 -19.63 -2.73
N ARG A 316 5.74 -19.54 -4.07
CA ARG A 316 5.20 -20.56 -5.00
C ARG A 316 5.97 -21.89 -5.01
N GLY A 317 7.04 -22.02 -4.20
CA GLY A 317 7.97 -23.16 -4.22
C GLY A 317 7.90 -24.12 -3.03
N TYR A 318 6.97 -23.93 -2.07
CA TYR A 318 6.78 -24.91 -0.99
C TYR A 318 6.07 -26.16 -1.51
N ILE A 319 6.80 -27.27 -1.58
CA ILE A 319 6.27 -28.59 -1.93
C ILE A 319 6.26 -29.44 -0.66
N PHE A 320 5.06 -29.75 -0.16
CA PHE A 320 4.86 -30.68 0.96
C PHE A 320 4.51 -32.07 0.41
N ASP A 321 5.51 -32.95 0.28
CA ASP A 321 5.37 -34.28 -0.34
C ASP A 321 4.77 -35.35 0.61
N ASP A 322 4.68 -35.05 1.91
CA ASP A 322 4.33 -36.01 2.96
C ASP A 322 2.83 -36.26 3.17
N LYS A 323 1.96 -35.78 2.25
CA LYS A 323 0.49 -35.90 2.31
C LYS A 323 -0.15 -35.31 3.59
N ILE A 324 0.61 -34.70 4.49
CA ILE A 324 0.08 -34.08 5.71
C ILE A 324 -0.71 -32.83 5.31
N ARG A 325 -1.90 -32.68 5.88
CA ARG A 325 -2.71 -31.46 5.72
C ARG A 325 -1.94 -30.29 6.27
N THR A 326 -1.59 -29.32 5.42
CA THR A 326 -0.72 -28.22 5.79
C THR A 326 -1.41 -26.88 5.54
N ILE A 327 -1.50 -26.06 6.58
CA ILE A 327 -1.92 -24.65 6.50
C ILE A 327 -0.64 -23.84 6.45
N GLN A 328 -0.41 -23.13 5.35
CA GLN A 328 0.75 -22.25 5.19
C GLN A 328 0.33 -20.80 5.42
N PHE A 329 1.00 -20.13 6.34
CA PHE A 329 0.87 -18.70 6.60
C PHE A 329 2.03 -17.94 5.94
N GLY A 330 1.70 -17.07 4.99
CA GLY A 330 2.59 -16.05 4.46
C GLY A 330 2.59 -14.85 5.40
N LEU A 331 3.73 -14.60 6.01
CA LEU A 331 3.90 -13.54 6.99
C LEU A 331 4.36 -12.26 6.29
N ASN A 332 3.70 -11.15 6.63
CA ASN A 332 4.22 -9.82 6.41
C ASN A 332 4.97 -9.39 7.67
N LEU A 333 6.29 -9.41 7.61
CA LEU A 333 7.10 -9.10 8.79
C LEU A 333 7.08 -7.60 9.16
N ASN A 334 6.55 -6.71 8.31
CA ASN A 334 6.65 -5.26 8.50
C ASN A 334 5.61 -4.67 9.46
N ASN A 335 4.50 -5.36 9.73
CA ASN A 335 3.39 -4.81 10.51
C ASN A 335 3.21 -5.45 11.89
N GLY A 336 3.95 -6.53 12.19
CA GLY A 336 3.84 -7.25 13.46
C GLY A 336 2.47 -7.87 13.74
N ILE A 337 1.58 -7.90 12.73
CA ILE A 337 0.23 -8.45 12.84
C ILE A 337 0.24 -9.83 12.19
N PHE A 338 -0.10 -10.85 12.96
CA PHE A 338 -0.15 -12.21 12.42
C PHE A 338 -1.55 -12.58 11.93
N PRO A 339 -1.66 -13.40 10.84
CA PRO A 339 -2.95 -13.77 10.27
C PRO A 339 -3.90 -14.53 11.20
N TRP A 340 -3.48 -14.94 12.40
CA TRP A 340 -4.33 -15.64 13.36
C TRP A 340 -4.79 -14.76 14.53
N GLU A 341 -4.24 -13.55 14.70
CA GLU A 341 -4.51 -12.69 15.86
C GLU A 341 -5.79 -11.84 15.72
N GLU A 342 -6.45 -11.87 14.56
CA GLU A 342 -7.70 -11.16 14.35
C GLU A 342 -8.86 -11.78 15.18
N PRO A 343 -9.70 -10.96 15.83
CA PRO A 343 -10.86 -11.44 16.60
C PRO A 343 -11.87 -12.18 15.70
N TYR A 344 -12.38 -13.32 16.16
CA TYR A 344 -13.43 -14.11 15.48
C TYR A 344 -13.01 -14.76 14.16
N MET A 345 -11.71 -14.99 13.97
CA MET A 345 -11.16 -15.48 12.73
C MET A 345 -11.69 -16.85 12.29
N ILE A 346 -12.35 -16.82 11.15
CA ILE A 346 -12.50 -17.96 10.26
C ILE A 346 -11.33 -17.89 9.29
N ILE A 347 -10.36 -18.80 9.43
CA ILE A 347 -9.20 -18.81 8.53
C ILE A 347 -9.62 -19.35 7.18
N LYS A 348 -9.50 -18.54 6.14
CA LYS A 348 -9.79 -18.91 4.75
C LYS A 348 -8.57 -18.66 3.87
N GLU A 349 -8.57 -19.27 2.70
CA GLU A 349 -7.50 -19.06 1.74
C GLU A 349 -7.46 -17.59 1.30
N SER A 350 -6.26 -17.01 1.26
CA SER A 350 -6.05 -15.59 0.98
C SER A 350 -4.67 -15.37 0.36
N ASN A 351 -4.28 -14.10 0.19
CA ASN A 351 -2.93 -13.73 -0.22
C ASN A 351 -1.86 -14.08 0.82
N ASP A 352 -2.28 -14.40 2.05
CA ASP A 352 -1.40 -14.69 3.19
C ASP A 352 -1.62 -16.10 3.75
N ILE A 353 -2.57 -16.88 3.21
CA ILE A 353 -2.93 -18.21 3.74
C ILE A 353 -3.17 -19.19 2.59
N ARG A 354 -2.56 -20.38 2.64
CA ARG A 354 -2.77 -21.49 1.69
C ARG A 354 -3.05 -22.81 2.38
N PHE A 355 -3.89 -23.63 1.76
CA PHE A 355 -4.18 -24.99 2.21
C PHE A 355 -3.57 -26.03 1.26
N HIS A 356 -2.72 -26.91 1.79
CA HIS A 356 -2.09 -28.00 1.06
C HIS A 356 -2.59 -29.35 1.58
N ASN A 357 -2.82 -30.31 0.67
CA ASN A 357 -3.30 -31.67 0.99
C ASN A 357 -4.68 -31.75 1.69
N PHE A 358 -5.46 -30.67 1.66
CA PHE A 358 -6.87 -30.67 2.06
C PHE A 358 -7.72 -31.22 0.91
N LYS A 359 -7.96 -32.53 0.89
CA LYS A 359 -8.90 -33.16 -0.06
C LYS A 359 -10.14 -33.66 0.68
N LEU A 360 -11.32 -33.18 0.28
CA LEU A 360 -12.60 -33.82 0.57
C LEU A 360 -13.16 -34.36 -0.74
N LYS A 361 -13.40 -35.68 -0.79
CA LYS A 361 -14.14 -36.33 -1.88
C LYS A 361 -15.62 -36.16 -1.59
N ASN A 362 -16.20 -35.03 -1.98
CA ASN A 362 -17.66 -34.88 -2.01
C ASN A 362 -18.11 -35.01 -3.47
N PHE A 363 -18.95 -36.01 -3.72
CA PHE A 363 -19.52 -36.27 -5.04
C PHE A 363 -20.66 -35.28 -5.31
N LEU A 364 -20.68 -34.67 -6.50
CA LEU A 364 -21.73 -33.73 -6.92
C LEU A 364 -22.91 -34.44 -7.58
N SER A 365 -24.11 -34.05 -7.16
CA SER A 365 -25.30 -33.97 -8.02
C SER A 365 -25.30 -32.56 -8.64
N CYS A 366 -25.09 -32.45 -9.96
CA CYS A 366 -25.07 -31.15 -10.65
C CYS A 366 -26.44 -30.43 -10.66
N GLY A 367 -27.52 -31.15 -10.30
CA GLY A 367 -28.88 -30.62 -10.30
C GLY A 367 -29.19 -29.70 -9.12
N ASP A 368 -28.46 -29.82 -8.01
CA ASP A 368 -28.83 -29.13 -6.76
C ASP A 368 -28.27 -27.70 -6.64
N TYR A 369 -27.53 -27.22 -7.65
CA TYR A 369 -26.86 -25.93 -7.62
C TYR A 369 -27.44 -24.97 -8.64
N GLN A 370 -27.65 -23.72 -8.20
CA GLN A 370 -28.09 -22.63 -9.07
C GLN A 370 -26.90 -21.89 -9.66
N PHE A 371 -27.08 -21.44 -10.89
CA PHE A 371 -26.09 -20.75 -11.68
C PHE A 371 -26.69 -19.49 -12.29
N LYS A 372 -25.84 -18.49 -12.48
CA LYS A 372 -26.16 -17.29 -13.24
C LYS A 372 -25.44 -17.37 -14.58
N GLY A 373 -26.21 -17.32 -15.67
CA GLY A 373 -25.69 -17.29 -17.02
C GLY A 373 -25.69 -15.87 -17.58
N PHE A 374 -24.76 -15.58 -18.48
CA PHE A 374 -24.79 -14.40 -19.33
C PHE A 374 -24.55 -14.83 -20.77
N MET A 375 -25.48 -14.52 -21.66
CA MET A 375 -25.46 -14.98 -23.05
C MET A 375 -25.25 -13.79 -23.97
N LEU A 376 -24.22 -13.84 -24.80
CA LEU A 376 -23.96 -12.85 -25.84
C LEU A 376 -24.38 -13.41 -27.18
N THR A 377 -25.20 -12.68 -27.92
CA THR A 377 -25.65 -13.04 -29.26
C THR A 377 -24.85 -12.30 -30.35
N LYS A 378 -24.92 -12.78 -31.59
CA LYS A 378 -24.13 -12.27 -32.73
C LYS A 378 -24.40 -10.80 -33.08
N ASP A 379 -25.58 -10.28 -32.76
CA ASP A 379 -25.93 -8.87 -32.95
C ASP A 379 -25.34 -7.95 -31.85
N GLY A 380 -24.69 -8.55 -30.85
CA GLY A 380 -24.07 -7.87 -29.72
C GLY A 380 -24.96 -7.71 -28.50
N ARG A 381 -26.18 -8.28 -28.48
CA ARG A 381 -27.04 -8.28 -27.30
C ARG A 381 -26.52 -9.25 -26.26
N CYS A 382 -26.35 -8.76 -25.03
CA CYS A 382 -26.06 -9.58 -23.86
C CYS A 382 -27.29 -9.72 -22.96
N THR A 383 -27.67 -10.94 -22.59
CA THR A 383 -28.85 -11.22 -21.78
C THR A 383 -28.46 -12.07 -20.56
N PRO A 384 -28.76 -11.61 -19.33
CA PRO A 384 -28.61 -12.44 -18.14
C PRO A 384 -29.68 -13.54 -18.12
N VAL A 385 -29.27 -14.75 -17.77
CA VAL A 385 -30.15 -15.86 -17.40
C VAL A 385 -30.38 -15.79 -15.90
N ARG A 386 -31.63 -16.03 -15.48
CA ARG A 386 -31.97 -16.09 -14.05
C ARG A 386 -31.24 -17.26 -13.38
N TYR A 387 -31.25 -17.25 -12.05
CA TYR A 387 -30.70 -18.34 -11.25
C TYR A 387 -31.42 -19.64 -11.55
N GLU A 388 -30.70 -20.53 -12.22
CA GLU A 388 -31.25 -21.77 -12.73
C GLU A 388 -30.21 -22.89 -12.61
N GLU A 389 -30.69 -24.12 -12.58
CA GLU A 389 -29.82 -25.29 -12.60
C GLU A 389 -29.09 -25.40 -13.95
N ILE A 390 -27.91 -26.04 -13.97
CA ILE A 390 -27.13 -26.22 -15.20
C ILE A 390 -27.91 -26.82 -16.37
N PRO A 391 -28.76 -27.86 -16.19
CA PRO A 391 -29.54 -28.41 -17.29
C PRO A 391 -30.41 -27.34 -17.98
N SER A 392 -31.04 -26.46 -17.20
CA SER A 392 -31.88 -25.37 -17.72
C SER A 392 -31.07 -24.33 -18.48
N ILE A 393 -29.90 -23.94 -17.97
CA ILE A 393 -28.99 -23.01 -18.69
C ILE A 393 -28.46 -23.66 -19.98
N TYR A 394 -28.11 -24.93 -19.92
CA TYR A 394 -27.64 -25.70 -21.06
C TYR A 394 -28.68 -25.74 -22.18
N GLU A 395 -29.92 -26.10 -21.89
CA GLU A 395 -31.00 -26.15 -22.88
C GLU A 395 -31.28 -24.78 -23.50
N LYS A 396 -31.19 -23.69 -22.71
CA LYS A 396 -31.33 -22.32 -23.24
C LYS A 396 -30.22 -21.93 -24.19
N LEU A 397 -28.97 -22.21 -23.82
CA LEU A 397 -27.82 -21.94 -24.68
C LEU A 397 -27.87 -22.75 -25.97
N LYS A 398 -28.29 -24.03 -25.88
CA LYS A 398 -28.47 -24.91 -27.03
C LYS A 398 -29.59 -24.45 -27.95
N ALA A 399 -30.73 -24.03 -27.40
CA ALA A 399 -31.82 -23.44 -28.18
C ALA A 399 -31.40 -22.16 -28.93
N MET A 400 -30.42 -21.43 -28.39
CA MET A 400 -29.88 -20.19 -28.98
C MET A 400 -28.63 -20.39 -29.83
N GLU A 401 -28.12 -21.61 -29.99
CA GLU A 401 -26.80 -21.92 -30.57
C GLU A 401 -26.53 -21.19 -31.89
N LYS A 402 -27.53 -21.12 -32.79
CA LYS A 402 -27.41 -20.45 -34.09
C LYS A 402 -27.14 -18.94 -33.98
N THR A 403 -27.67 -18.31 -32.94
CA THR A 403 -27.58 -16.86 -32.69
C THR A 403 -26.58 -16.50 -31.61
N LEU A 404 -26.11 -17.48 -30.84
CA LEU A 404 -25.15 -17.31 -29.77
C LEU A 404 -23.77 -16.96 -30.34
N CYS A 405 -23.11 -15.99 -29.71
CA CYS A 405 -21.73 -15.60 -29.98
C CYS A 405 -20.81 -16.14 -28.88
N ASP A 406 -21.18 -15.93 -27.61
CA ASP A 406 -20.41 -16.38 -26.46
C ASP A 406 -21.28 -16.41 -25.19
N TYR A 407 -20.76 -16.94 -24.10
CA TYR A 407 -21.45 -16.96 -22.82
C TYR A 407 -20.48 -17.05 -21.62
N VAL A 408 -21.01 -16.75 -20.44
CA VAL A 408 -20.36 -16.96 -19.14
C VAL A 408 -21.36 -17.64 -18.21
N VAL A 409 -20.91 -18.66 -17.45
CA VAL A 409 -21.71 -19.30 -16.40
C VAL A 409 -20.97 -19.16 -15.07
N ILE A 410 -21.66 -18.67 -14.03
CA ILE A 410 -21.11 -18.43 -12.69
C ILE A 410 -21.97 -19.19 -11.66
N GLY A 411 -21.32 -19.93 -10.76
CA GLY A 411 -22.00 -20.68 -9.70
C GLY A 411 -22.37 -19.82 -8.48
N ASN A 412 -23.48 -20.15 -7.81
CA ASN A 412 -23.99 -19.39 -6.67
C ASN A 412 -23.06 -19.39 -5.44
N SER A 413 -22.28 -20.45 -5.21
CA SER A 413 -21.32 -20.51 -4.08
C SER A 413 -20.19 -19.50 -4.18
N LEU A 414 -19.82 -19.12 -5.40
CA LEU A 414 -18.88 -18.02 -5.62
C LEU A 414 -19.52 -16.73 -5.09
N GLN A 415 -20.81 -16.50 -5.34
CA GLN A 415 -21.56 -15.33 -4.88
C GLN A 415 -21.65 -15.13 -3.37
N GLU A 416 -21.62 -16.20 -2.56
CA GLU A 416 -21.59 -16.09 -1.08
C GLU A 416 -20.28 -15.48 -0.56
N SER A 417 -19.17 -15.66 -1.29
CA SER A 417 -17.93 -14.94 -1.01
C SER A 417 -17.96 -13.46 -1.44
N TYR A 418 -18.98 -13.06 -2.20
CA TYR A 418 -19.20 -11.73 -2.79
C TYR A 418 -20.33 -10.93 -2.13
N GLN A 419 -20.63 -11.13 -0.84
CA GLN A 419 -21.58 -10.28 -0.08
C GLN A 419 -21.24 -8.76 -0.10
N PHE A 420 -20.14 -8.36 -0.73
CA PHE A 420 -19.68 -6.98 -0.90
C PHE A 420 -20.00 -6.32 -2.26
N PHE A 421 -20.59 -7.02 -3.24
CA PHE A 421 -20.81 -6.44 -4.59
C PHE A 421 -22.28 -6.47 -5.04
N PRO A 422 -22.89 -5.32 -5.37
CA PRO A 422 -24.24 -5.27 -5.95
C PRO A 422 -24.33 -6.10 -7.24
N GLY A 423 -25.43 -6.85 -7.43
CA GLY A 423 -25.61 -7.76 -8.58
C GLY A 423 -25.56 -7.07 -9.96
N ASP A 424 -25.75 -5.76 -9.97
CA ASP A 424 -25.68 -4.84 -11.10
C ASP A 424 -24.24 -4.62 -11.61
N ASP A 425 -23.25 -4.76 -10.74
CA ASP A 425 -21.83 -4.60 -11.06
C ASP A 425 -21.29 -5.86 -11.77
N VAL A 426 -21.81 -7.05 -11.44
CA VAL A 426 -21.43 -8.31 -12.11
C VAL A 426 -21.83 -8.29 -13.59
N PHE A 427 -23.05 -7.83 -13.91
CA PHE A 427 -23.48 -7.76 -15.32
C PHE A 427 -22.58 -6.82 -16.12
N LYS A 428 -22.27 -5.63 -15.59
CA LYS A 428 -21.44 -4.62 -16.25
C LYS A 428 -19.99 -5.12 -16.43
N ALA A 429 -19.45 -5.83 -15.45
CA ALA A 429 -18.15 -6.48 -15.54
C ALA A 429 -18.11 -7.57 -16.63
N VAL A 430 -19.16 -8.38 -16.74
CA VAL A 430 -19.28 -9.40 -17.82
C VAL A 430 -19.33 -8.76 -19.21
N LEU A 431 -20.00 -7.62 -19.37
CA LEU A 431 -19.97 -6.88 -20.64
C LEU A 431 -18.53 -6.47 -21.02
N CYS A 432 -17.75 -6.01 -20.05
CA CYS A 432 -16.35 -5.63 -20.25
C CYS A 432 -15.46 -6.85 -20.53
N LEU A 433 -15.72 -7.99 -19.88
CA LEU A 433 -15.05 -9.25 -20.15
C LEU A 433 -15.24 -9.69 -21.61
N PHE A 434 -16.47 -9.60 -22.15
CA PHE A 434 -16.72 -9.93 -23.55
C PHE A 434 -15.98 -8.97 -24.50
N LEU A 435 -15.95 -7.67 -24.21
CA LEU A 435 -15.16 -6.71 -24.99
C LEU A 435 -13.66 -7.02 -24.95
N LYS A 436 -13.10 -7.34 -23.77
CA LYS A 436 -11.70 -7.76 -23.59
C LYS A 436 -11.37 -8.98 -24.46
N ASN A 437 -12.32 -9.89 -24.61
CA ASN A 437 -12.22 -11.07 -25.48
C ASN A 437 -12.63 -10.79 -26.94
N LYS A 438 -12.57 -9.53 -27.38
CA LYS A 438 -12.81 -9.08 -28.77
C LYS A 438 -14.17 -9.49 -29.31
N ARG A 439 -15.19 -9.61 -28.44
CA ARG A 439 -16.57 -9.85 -28.86
C ARG A 439 -17.28 -8.53 -29.13
N ASN A 440 -18.17 -8.53 -30.12
CA ASN A 440 -19.05 -7.39 -30.37
C ASN A 440 -20.09 -7.31 -29.26
N VAL A 441 -20.01 -6.28 -28.41
CA VAL A 441 -20.98 -6.05 -27.33
C VAL A 441 -21.63 -4.70 -27.57
N ARG A 442 -22.96 -4.67 -27.62
CA ARG A 442 -23.74 -3.43 -27.73
C ARG A 442 -24.66 -3.30 -26.53
N ASN A 443 -24.27 -2.45 -25.58
CA ASN A 443 -25.04 -2.23 -24.35
C ASN A 443 -24.97 -0.77 -23.89
N CYS A 444 -26.12 -0.18 -23.55
CA CYS A 444 -26.20 1.24 -23.18
C CYS A 444 -25.38 1.62 -21.93
N PHE A 445 -25.04 0.67 -21.04
CA PHE A 445 -24.10 0.93 -19.92
C PHE A 445 -22.69 1.29 -20.40
N LEU A 446 -22.30 0.80 -21.57
CA LEU A 446 -20.99 1.03 -22.17
C LEU A 446 -21.00 2.18 -23.19
N CYS A 447 -22.14 2.83 -23.41
CA CYS A 447 -22.28 3.88 -24.42
C CYS A 447 -21.73 5.22 -23.92
N GLN A 448 -20.96 5.95 -24.74
CA GLN A 448 -20.48 7.30 -24.41
C GLN A 448 -21.61 8.33 -24.17
N HIS A 449 -22.79 8.06 -24.71
CA HIS A 449 -23.96 8.92 -24.58
C HIS A 449 -24.79 8.61 -23.33
N CYS A 450 -24.40 7.66 -22.48
CA CYS A 450 -25.12 7.36 -21.25
C CYS A 450 -24.88 8.41 -20.14
N ARG A 451 -25.88 8.61 -19.26
CA ARG A 451 -25.71 9.30 -17.96
C ARG A 451 -26.31 8.47 -16.83
N LYS A 452 -25.71 8.59 -15.63
CA LYS A 452 -26.35 8.18 -14.37
C LYS A 452 -27.55 9.11 -14.11
N ASN A 453 -28.72 8.54 -13.88
CA ASN A 453 -29.93 9.29 -13.54
C ASN A 453 -29.81 9.76 -12.07
N TRP A 454 -29.88 11.07 -11.80
CA TRP A 454 -29.65 11.65 -10.46
C TRP A 454 -30.88 11.59 -9.54
N LYS A 455 -31.95 10.84 -9.86
CA LYS A 455 -33.12 10.78 -8.98
C LYS A 455 -32.79 10.00 -7.70
N LYS A 456 -32.49 10.73 -6.61
CA LYS A 456 -32.39 10.20 -5.25
C LYS A 456 -33.64 9.41 -4.89
N GLY A 457 -33.47 8.16 -4.45
CA GLY A 457 -34.50 7.38 -3.76
C GLY A 457 -35.26 6.33 -4.57
N VAL A 458 -34.79 5.92 -5.75
CA VAL A 458 -35.36 4.76 -6.48
C VAL A 458 -34.31 3.65 -6.53
N ALA A 459 -34.68 2.45 -6.06
CA ALA A 459 -33.85 1.24 -6.10
C ALA A 459 -33.48 0.83 -7.55
N ASP A 460 -32.47 -0.03 -7.66
CA ASP A 460 -31.68 -0.59 -8.79
C ASP A 460 -32.25 -0.70 -10.23
N ASP A 461 -33.50 -0.33 -10.50
CA ASP A 461 -34.10 -0.32 -11.84
C ASP A 461 -34.06 1.08 -12.48
N THR A 462 -32.97 1.83 -12.23
CA THR A 462 -32.88 3.21 -12.71
C THR A 462 -32.71 3.22 -14.24
N PRO A 463 -33.63 3.83 -15.01
CA PRO A 463 -33.56 3.80 -16.45
C PRO A 463 -32.32 4.54 -16.97
N ILE A 464 -31.60 3.93 -17.92
CA ILE A 464 -30.41 4.52 -18.54
C ILE A 464 -30.85 5.72 -19.38
N TYR A 465 -30.34 6.90 -19.07
CA TYR A 465 -30.66 8.10 -19.86
C TYR A 465 -29.69 8.26 -21.03
N CYS A 466 -30.23 8.36 -22.24
CA CYS A 466 -29.46 8.57 -23.46
C CYS A 466 -29.43 10.06 -23.82
N LYS A 467 -28.23 10.68 -23.82
CA LYS A 467 -28.04 12.08 -24.23
C LYS A 467 -28.39 12.35 -25.68
N LYS A 468 -28.26 11.34 -26.54
CA LYS A 468 -28.44 11.52 -27.99
C LYS A 468 -29.91 11.55 -28.39
N HIS A 469 -30.73 10.71 -27.75
CA HIS A 469 -32.17 10.63 -27.99
C HIS A 469 -33.00 11.41 -26.96
N TYR A 470 -32.35 12.00 -25.94
CA TYR A 470 -32.97 12.75 -24.86
C TYR A 470 -34.08 12.00 -24.09
N ASN A 471 -33.99 10.67 -24.02
CA ASN A 471 -34.99 9.80 -23.39
C ASN A 471 -34.35 8.69 -22.55
N THR A 472 -35.18 7.97 -21.81
CA THR A 472 -34.79 6.74 -21.10
C THR A 472 -34.78 5.55 -22.04
N CYS A 473 -33.80 4.67 -21.88
CA CYS A 473 -33.64 3.45 -22.67
C CYS A 473 -33.30 2.25 -21.78
N ARG A 474 -33.58 1.04 -22.28
CA ARG A 474 -33.11 -0.21 -21.68
C ARG A 474 -31.68 -0.47 -22.16
N SER A 475 -30.94 -1.26 -21.38
CA SER A 475 -29.53 -1.61 -21.66
C SER A 475 -29.34 -2.24 -23.05
N GLY A 476 -30.30 -3.04 -23.52
CA GLY A 476 -30.26 -3.70 -24.83
C GLY A 476 -30.59 -2.81 -26.04
N ASN A 477 -31.13 -1.60 -25.85
CA ASN A 477 -31.47 -0.72 -26.99
C ASN A 477 -30.25 -0.30 -27.83
N ALA A 478 -29.03 -0.42 -27.27
CA ALA A 478 -27.78 -0.17 -27.98
C ALA A 478 -27.61 -1.03 -29.24
N VAL A 479 -28.21 -2.21 -29.30
CA VAL A 479 -28.10 -3.15 -30.42
C VAL A 479 -28.64 -2.57 -31.72
N GLU A 480 -29.72 -1.80 -31.64
CA GLU A 480 -30.39 -1.18 -32.79
C GLU A 480 -30.06 0.32 -32.90
N CYS A 481 -29.25 0.86 -31.99
CA CYS A 481 -28.95 2.28 -31.96
C CYS A 481 -27.86 2.63 -32.98
N GLY A 482 -28.20 3.45 -33.98
CA GLY A 482 -27.24 3.97 -34.96
C GLY A 482 -26.19 4.94 -34.39
N TYR A 483 -26.39 5.42 -33.17
CA TYR A 483 -25.46 6.34 -32.47
C TYR A 483 -24.67 5.67 -31.35
N TYR A 484 -24.72 4.33 -31.24
CA TYR A 484 -23.99 3.63 -30.19
C TYR A 484 -22.49 3.68 -30.44
N GLU A 485 -21.76 4.25 -29.48
CA GLU A 485 -20.30 4.30 -29.47
C GLU A 485 -19.80 3.95 -28.07
N ILE A 486 -18.72 3.17 -28.00
CA ILE A 486 -18.16 2.65 -26.74
C ILE A 486 -17.46 3.77 -25.97
N SER A 487 -17.61 3.75 -24.65
CA SER A 487 -16.95 4.64 -23.70
C SER A 487 -15.83 3.92 -22.97
N GLU A 488 -14.57 4.26 -23.27
CA GLU A 488 -13.40 3.76 -22.53
C GLU A 488 -13.51 4.06 -21.04
N ARG A 489 -13.96 5.27 -20.69
CA ARG A 489 -14.21 5.66 -19.29
C ARG A 489 -15.20 4.74 -18.57
N SER A 490 -16.20 4.22 -19.29
CA SER A 490 -17.15 3.28 -18.70
C SER A 490 -16.51 1.92 -18.46
N ILE A 491 -15.68 1.46 -19.40
CA ILE A 491 -14.90 0.21 -19.25
C ILE A 491 -13.99 0.31 -18.04
N ASP A 492 -13.18 1.37 -17.95
CA ASP A 492 -12.26 1.60 -16.82
C ASP A 492 -13.00 1.61 -15.49
N TYR A 493 -14.18 2.23 -15.45
CA TYR A 493 -15.00 2.30 -14.24
C TYR A 493 -15.50 0.90 -13.80
N TYR A 494 -15.94 0.06 -14.73
CA TYR A 494 -16.45 -1.28 -14.41
C TYR A 494 -15.35 -2.33 -14.20
N GLN A 495 -14.11 -2.05 -14.61
CA GLN A 495 -12.95 -2.93 -14.41
C GLN A 495 -12.11 -2.57 -13.18
N ARG A 496 -12.51 -1.58 -12.36
CA ARG A 496 -11.74 -1.19 -11.15
C ARG A 496 -11.60 -2.29 -10.11
N ASN A 497 -12.53 -3.25 -10.10
CA ASN A 497 -12.51 -4.35 -9.16
C ASN A 497 -11.72 -5.53 -9.74
N TRP A 498 -10.43 -5.59 -9.42
CA TRP A 498 -9.51 -6.61 -9.92
C TRP A 498 -9.94 -8.03 -9.55
N ASP A 499 -10.37 -8.26 -8.31
CA ASP A 499 -10.77 -9.59 -7.84
C ASP A 499 -11.99 -10.13 -8.60
N LEU A 500 -12.97 -9.27 -8.90
CA LEU A 500 -14.14 -9.64 -9.71
C LEU A 500 -13.74 -9.95 -11.16
N VAL A 501 -12.83 -9.15 -11.74
CA VAL A 501 -12.37 -9.34 -13.11
C VAL A 501 -11.60 -10.65 -13.27
N GLU A 502 -10.71 -10.97 -12.33
CA GLU A 502 -9.93 -12.21 -12.33
C GLU A 502 -10.82 -13.44 -12.21
N LEU A 503 -11.81 -13.42 -11.30
CA LEU A 503 -12.78 -14.51 -11.18
C LEU A 503 -13.56 -14.71 -12.48
N LEU A 504 -14.07 -13.63 -13.08
CA LEU A 504 -14.86 -13.72 -14.30
C LEU A 504 -14.02 -14.27 -15.46
N ASP A 505 -12.74 -13.90 -15.55
CA ASP A 505 -11.79 -14.48 -16.51
C ASP A 505 -11.61 -16.00 -16.28
N GLU A 506 -11.53 -16.46 -15.03
CA GLU A 506 -11.47 -17.89 -14.70
C GLU A 506 -12.76 -18.61 -15.12
N CYS A 507 -13.92 -18.10 -14.71
CA CYS A 507 -15.22 -18.66 -15.07
C CYS A 507 -15.41 -18.71 -16.60
N TYR A 508 -14.99 -17.66 -17.30
CA TYR A 508 -15.04 -17.61 -18.76
C TYR A 508 -14.13 -18.69 -19.39
N ARG A 509 -12.95 -18.96 -18.86
CA ARG A 509 -12.08 -20.00 -19.43
C ARG A 509 -12.58 -21.42 -19.12
N ASP A 510 -13.01 -21.65 -17.88
CA ASP A 510 -13.11 -23.01 -17.36
C ASP A 510 -14.54 -23.56 -17.35
N ASN A 511 -15.56 -22.69 -17.25
CA ASN A 511 -16.98 -23.11 -17.16
C ASN A 511 -17.61 -23.26 -18.55
N ARG A 512 -16.97 -24.06 -19.42
CA ARG A 512 -17.45 -24.32 -20.78
C ARG A 512 -18.38 -25.52 -20.83
N LEU A 513 -19.58 -25.29 -21.34
CA LEU A 513 -20.58 -26.31 -21.62
C LEU A 513 -20.33 -27.01 -22.96
N LYS A 514 -20.78 -28.27 -23.05
CA LYS A 514 -20.80 -29.15 -24.22
C LYS A 514 -21.97 -28.79 -25.15
N LEU A 515 -22.04 -27.52 -25.57
CA LEU A 515 -23.03 -27.04 -26.54
C LEU A 515 -22.85 -27.72 -27.88
#